data_AF-A0A183T0Y3-F1
#
_entry.id   AF-A0A183T0Y3-F1
#
_cell.length_a   1.000
_cell.length_b   1.000
_cell.length_c   1.000
_cell.angle_alpha   90.00
_cell.angle_beta   90.00
_cell.angle_gamma   90.00
#
_symmetry.space_group_name_H-M   'P 1'
#
loop_
_entity.id
_entity.type
_entity.pdbx_description
1 polymer ?
#
loop_
_entity_poly.entity_id
_entity_poly.type
_entity_poly.pdbx_seq_one_letter_code
_entity_poly.pdbx_strand_id
1 'polypeptide(L)'
;MLAPADNATMETRWCQLKNDIQSTALEVLGRARHQHQDWFDDNDADIGTQRAEKNELHEVYMDLRTDATKAAFLRFRRLVQQRPREMQDAWIIRKAEEIQGYVDHNEMKNFFKAIKAMYGPCIKGTAPRLSSDGSTL
;
A
#
# COMPACT_ATOMS: atom_id res chain seq x y z
N MET A 1 -35.24 -26.93 6.47
CA MET A 1 -34.09 -27.12 5.55
C MET A 1 -34.39 -26.30 4.29
N LEU A 2 -33.81 -25.12 4.15
CA LEU A 2 -33.93 -24.26 2.96
C LEU A 2 -32.51 -23.97 2.44
N ALA A 3 -32.40 -23.92 1.11
CA ALA A 3 -31.27 -24.36 0.32
C ALA A 3 -30.05 -23.40 0.28
N PRO A 4 -28.83 -23.93 0.04
CA PRO A 4 -27.59 -23.15 -0.13
C PRO A 4 -27.50 -22.35 -1.46
N ALA A 5 -28.52 -22.40 -2.32
CA ALA A 5 -28.50 -21.82 -3.67
C ALA A 5 -28.64 -20.28 -3.69
N ASP A 6 -29.37 -19.70 -2.75
CA ASP A 6 -29.62 -18.25 -2.73
C ASP A 6 -28.37 -17.46 -2.31
N ASN A 7 -27.57 -18.00 -1.38
CA ASN A 7 -26.35 -17.35 -0.92
C ASN A 7 -25.27 -17.33 -2.02
N ALA A 8 -25.08 -18.45 -2.71
CA ALA A 8 -24.16 -18.54 -3.86
C ALA A 8 -24.55 -17.56 -4.99
N THR A 9 -25.84 -17.34 -5.19
CA THR A 9 -26.37 -16.38 -6.17
C THR A 9 -26.09 -14.93 -5.74
N MET A 10 -26.18 -14.62 -4.45
CA MET A 10 -25.84 -13.29 -3.92
C MET A 10 -24.35 -12.98 -4.01
N GLU A 11 -23.48 -13.92 -3.63
CA GLU A 11 -22.03 -13.76 -3.77
C GLU A 11 -21.63 -13.52 -5.23
N THR A 12 -22.22 -14.28 -6.16
CA THR A 12 -21.96 -14.13 -7.59
C THR A 12 -22.34 -12.72 -8.09
N ARG A 13 -23.52 -12.22 -7.69
CA ARG A 13 -23.97 -10.86 -8.06
C ARG A 13 -23.10 -9.77 -7.43
N TRP A 14 -22.65 -9.95 -6.20
CA TRP A 14 -21.76 -9.02 -5.53
C TRP A 14 -20.38 -8.95 -6.20
N CYS A 15 -19.82 -10.11 -6.55
CA CYS A 15 -18.57 -10.21 -7.31
C CYS A 15 -18.69 -9.53 -8.68
N GLN A 16 -19.81 -9.75 -9.39
CA GLN A 16 -20.07 -9.12 -10.68
C GLN A 16 -20.12 -7.60 -10.56
N LEU A 17 -20.92 -7.08 -9.62
CA LEU A 17 -21.04 -5.65 -9.39
C LEU A 17 -19.70 -4.99 -9.06
N LYS A 18 -18.91 -5.64 -8.19
CA LYS A 18 -17.57 -5.15 -7.82
C LYS A 18 -16.65 -5.07 -9.04
N ASN A 19 -16.65 -6.11 -9.87
CA ASN A 19 -15.82 -6.14 -11.09
C ASN A 19 -16.26 -5.08 -12.10
N ASP A 20 -17.57 -4.90 -12.29
CA ASP A 20 -18.13 -3.90 -13.20
C ASP A 20 -17.77 -2.47 -12.74
N ILE A 21 -17.89 -2.19 -11.44
CA ILE A 21 -17.47 -0.90 -10.85
C ILE A 21 -15.97 -0.68 -11.06
N GLN A 22 -15.14 -1.69 -10.80
CA GLN A 22 -13.69 -1.58 -10.97
C GLN A 22 -13.28 -1.38 -12.43
N SER A 23 -13.89 -2.12 -13.37
CA SER A 23 -13.64 -1.98 -14.80
C SER A 23 -14.08 -0.62 -15.32
N THR A 24 -15.27 -0.16 -14.92
CA THR A 24 -15.81 1.15 -15.31
C THR A 24 -14.95 2.29 -14.74
N ALA A 25 -14.54 2.19 -13.48
CA ALA A 25 -13.62 3.16 -12.89
C ALA A 25 -12.27 3.18 -13.62
N LEU A 26 -11.75 2.02 -14.00
CA LEU A 26 -10.51 1.90 -14.76
C LEU A 26 -10.62 2.52 -16.17
N GLU A 27 -11.74 2.31 -16.85
CA GLU A 27 -11.99 2.85 -18.20
C GLU A 27 -12.20 4.37 -18.18
N VAL A 28 -12.98 4.89 -17.22
CA VAL A 28 -13.36 6.31 -17.15
C VAL A 28 -12.26 7.16 -16.53
N LEU A 29 -11.65 6.68 -15.45
CA LEU A 29 -10.69 7.47 -14.66
C LEU A 29 -9.24 7.09 -14.95
N GLY A 30 -9.00 5.94 -15.62
CA GLY A 30 -7.67 5.36 -15.74
C GLY A 30 -7.12 4.85 -14.40
N ARG A 31 -5.93 4.25 -14.44
CA ARG A 31 -5.14 4.05 -13.20
C ARG A 31 -4.45 5.35 -12.85
N ALA A 32 -4.70 5.86 -11.64
CA ALA A 32 -3.84 6.85 -11.04
C ALA A 32 -2.43 6.25 -10.89
N ARG A 33 -1.52 6.61 -11.79
CA ARG A 33 -0.08 6.39 -11.58
C ARG A 33 0.37 7.45 -10.59
N HIS A 34 0.51 7.08 -9.33
CA HIS A 34 1.28 7.90 -8.40
C HIS A 34 2.68 8.03 -9.02
N GLN A 35 3.06 9.23 -9.46
CA GLN A 35 4.37 9.46 -10.08
C GLN A 35 5.49 9.60 -9.03
N HIS A 36 5.25 9.08 -7.82
CA HIS A 36 6.23 9.06 -6.76
C HIS A 36 6.78 7.66 -6.69
N GLN A 37 8.10 7.50 -6.90
CA GLN A 37 8.80 6.28 -6.57
C GLN A 37 8.79 6.10 -5.05
N ASP A 38 7.67 5.73 -4.47
CA ASP A 38 7.67 5.15 -3.14
C ASP A 38 8.04 3.67 -3.24
N TRP A 39 8.33 3.07 -2.09
CA TRP A 39 8.74 1.67 -2.05
C TRP A 39 7.57 0.72 -2.38
N PHE A 40 6.32 1.19 -2.44
CA PHE A 40 5.15 0.35 -2.70
C PHE A 40 5.01 0.01 -4.17
N ASP A 41 5.15 0.99 -5.08
CA ASP A 41 4.94 0.78 -6.51
C ASP A 41 5.79 -0.36 -7.10
N ASP A 42 7.06 -0.48 -6.68
CA ASP A 42 7.98 -1.55 -7.09
C ASP A 42 7.55 -2.94 -6.55
N ASN A 43 6.75 -2.99 -5.49
CA ASN A 43 6.40 -4.19 -4.72
C ASN A 43 4.89 -4.53 -4.76
N ASP A 44 4.10 -3.80 -5.53
CA ASP A 44 2.64 -3.91 -5.58
C ASP A 44 2.14 -5.34 -5.88
N ALA A 45 2.81 -6.04 -6.80
CA ALA A 45 2.47 -7.41 -7.18
C ALA A 45 2.76 -8.42 -6.05
N ASP A 46 3.91 -8.29 -5.38
CA ASP A 46 4.31 -9.13 -4.26
C ASP A 46 3.38 -8.94 -3.06
N ILE A 47 2.99 -7.69 -2.78
CA ILE A 47 2.04 -7.35 -1.71
C ILE A 47 0.65 -7.90 -2.05
N GLY A 48 0.23 -7.81 -3.32
CA GLY A 48 -1.01 -8.40 -3.80
C GLY A 48 -1.07 -9.92 -3.59
N THR A 49 0.01 -10.62 -3.92
CA THR A 49 0.13 -12.08 -3.75
C THR A 49 0.07 -12.48 -2.27
N GLN A 50 0.86 -11.82 -1.42
CA GLN A 50 0.85 -12.06 0.04
C GLN A 50 -0.53 -11.83 0.67
N ARG A 51 -1.27 -10.83 0.16
CA ARG A 51 -2.62 -10.54 0.64
C ARG A 51 -3.61 -11.66 0.27
N ALA A 52 -3.48 -12.24 -0.92
CA ALA A 52 -4.32 -13.36 -1.36
C ALA A 52 -4.09 -14.61 -0.49
N GLU A 53 -2.83 -15.02 -0.32
CA GLU A 53 -2.46 -16.18 0.51
C GLU A 53 -2.88 -16.00 1.98
N LYS A 54 -2.77 -14.78 2.52
CA LYS A 54 -3.23 -14.48 3.89
C LYS A 54 -4.72 -14.74 4.06
N ASN A 55 -5.51 -14.37 3.05
CA ASN A 55 -6.96 -14.54 3.08
C ASN A 55 -7.32 -16.03 2.96
N GLU A 56 -6.65 -16.79 2.10
CA GLU A 56 -6.87 -18.24 1.99
C GLU A 56 -6.61 -18.97 3.31
N LEU A 57 -5.47 -18.67 3.96
CA LEU A 57 -5.15 -19.24 5.27
C LEU A 57 -6.10 -18.79 6.39
N HIS A 58 -6.66 -17.59 6.26
CA HIS A 58 -7.68 -17.09 7.18
C HIS A 58 -8.98 -17.88 7.04
N GLU A 59 -9.43 -18.14 5.82
CA GLU A 59 -10.63 -18.96 5.55
C GLU A 59 -10.45 -20.37 6.11
N VAL A 60 -9.32 -21.04 5.82
CA VAL A 60 -9.01 -22.37 6.37
C VAL A 60 -8.99 -22.37 7.91
N TYR A 61 -8.45 -21.31 8.53
CA TYR A 61 -8.49 -21.17 9.98
C TYR A 61 -9.91 -20.97 10.52
N MET A 62 -10.77 -20.24 9.81
CA MET A 62 -12.17 -20.04 10.23
C MET A 62 -13.00 -21.32 10.09
N ASP A 63 -12.75 -22.11 9.03
CA ASP A 63 -13.48 -23.35 8.77
C ASP A 63 -13.09 -24.48 9.74
N LEU A 64 -11.79 -24.67 9.99
CA LEU A 64 -11.28 -25.85 10.69
C LEU A 64 -10.72 -25.55 12.10
N ARG A 65 -10.64 -24.27 12.51
CA ARG A 65 -10.27 -23.71 13.84
C ARG A 65 -9.46 -24.60 14.80
N THR A 66 -8.44 -25.28 14.30
CA THR A 66 -7.51 -26.14 15.05
C THR A 66 -6.28 -25.35 15.49
N ASP A 67 -5.53 -25.86 16.47
CA ASP A 67 -4.26 -25.24 16.89
C ASP A 67 -3.24 -25.18 15.74
N ALA A 68 -3.24 -26.18 14.85
CA ALA A 68 -2.36 -26.22 13.68
C ALA A 68 -2.69 -25.10 12.67
N THR A 69 -3.95 -24.93 12.30
CA THR A 69 -4.40 -23.87 11.37
C THR A 69 -4.21 -22.48 11.96
N LYS A 70 -4.48 -22.32 13.26
CA LYS A 70 -4.20 -21.08 14.00
C LYS A 70 -2.71 -20.75 14.00
N ALA A 71 -1.85 -21.74 14.23
CA ALA A 71 -0.40 -21.56 14.20
C ALA A 71 0.10 -21.19 12.79
N ALA A 72 -0.41 -21.84 11.75
CA ALA A 72 -0.08 -21.53 10.35
C ALA A 72 -0.46 -20.09 9.98
N PHE A 73 -1.70 -19.68 10.29
CA PHE A 73 -2.17 -18.31 10.04
C PHE A 73 -1.33 -17.27 10.78
N LEU A 74 -1.03 -17.48 12.07
CA LEU A 74 -0.22 -16.54 12.86
C LEU A 74 1.23 -16.45 12.36
N ARG A 75 1.82 -17.56 11.90
CA ARG A 75 3.15 -17.56 11.27
C ARG A 75 3.14 -16.76 9.98
N PHE A 76 2.18 -17.03 9.10
CA PHE A 76 2.06 -16.32 7.83
C PHE A 76 1.81 -14.82 8.04
N ARG A 77 0.96 -14.46 9.02
CA ARG A 77 0.72 -13.06 9.38
C ARG A 77 2.01 -12.32 9.77
N ARG A 78 2.93 -12.97 10.48
CA ARG A 78 4.24 -12.37 10.81
C ARG A 78 5.08 -12.14 9.56
N LEU A 79 5.12 -13.12 8.65
CA LEU A 79 5.86 -12.99 7.39
C LEU A 79 5.34 -11.82 6.54
N VAL A 80 4.01 -11.71 6.39
CA VAL A 80 3.37 -10.61 5.66
C VAL A 80 3.58 -9.25 6.34
N GLN A 81 3.86 -9.22 7.64
CA GLN A 81 4.21 -7.98 8.34
C GLN A 81 5.71 -7.65 8.25
N GLN A 82 6.57 -8.65 8.10
CA GLN A 82 8.03 -8.49 8.01
C GLN A 82 8.47 -8.12 6.59
N ARG A 83 7.97 -8.82 5.57
CA ARG A 83 8.31 -8.60 4.16
C ARG A 83 8.20 -7.14 3.71
N PRO A 84 7.09 -6.42 3.96
CA PRO A 84 6.99 -5.03 3.56
C PRO A 84 7.97 -4.11 4.30
N ARG A 85 8.33 -4.46 5.54
CA ARG A 85 9.35 -3.72 6.30
C ARG A 85 10.73 -3.89 5.68
N GLU A 86 11.10 -5.12 5.31
CA GLU A 86 12.36 -5.41 4.62
C GLU A 86 12.44 -4.72 3.25
N MET A 87 11.33 -4.71 2.49
CA MET A 87 11.23 -4.01 1.21
C MET A 87 11.41 -2.49 1.39
N GLN A 88 10.77 -1.91 2.41
CA GLN A 88 10.94 -0.50 2.75
C GLN A 88 12.38 -0.18 3.16
N ASP A 89 13.00 -1.01 4.00
CA ASP A 89 14.37 -0.83 4.47
C ASP A 89 15.36 -0.89 3.29
N ALA A 90 15.21 -1.86 2.39
CA ALA A 90 16.02 -1.97 1.18
C ALA A 90 15.88 -0.75 0.27
N TRP A 91 14.66 -0.22 0.13
CA TRP A 91 14.42 1.00 -0.62
C TRP A 91 15.08 2.23 0.04
N ILE A 92 15.01 2.35 1.38
CA ILE A 92 15.67 3.44 2.13
C ILE A 92 17.18 3.38 1.94
N ILE A 93 17.79 2.20 2.04
CA ILE A 93 19.24 2.02 1.82
C ILE A 93 19.62 2.47 0.41
N ARG A 94 18.91 1.98 -0.62
CA ARG A 94 19.15 2.34 -2.02
C ARG A 94 19.00 3.85 -2.25
N LYS A 95 18.02 4.50 -1.62
CA LYS A 95 17.84 5.95 -1.70
C LYS A 95 18.93 6.74 -0.99
N ALA A 96 19.42 6.25 0.15
CA ALA A 96 20.55 6.86 0.85
C ALA A 96 21.82 6.81 -0.02
N GLU A 97 22.09 5.68 -0.66
CA GLU A 97 23.21 5.52 -1.61
C GLU A 97 23.08 6.47 -2.81
N GLU A 98 21.88 6.61 -3.39
CA GLU A 98 21.61 7.53 -4.49
C GLU A 98 21.90 9.00 -4.08
N ILE A 99 21.43 9.39 -2.89
CA ILE A 99 21.63 10.73 -2.33
C ILE A 99 23.11 10.99 -2.06
N GLN A 100 23.81 10.02 -1.47
CA GLN A 100 25.25 10.10 -1.23
C GLN A 100 26.02 10.23 -2.55
N GLY A 101 25.64 9.44 -3.56
CA GLY A 101 26.20 9.54 -4.90
C GLY A 101 26.09 10.96 -5.47
N TYR A 102 24.95 11.64 -5.34
CA TYR A 102 24.85 13.02 -5.80
C TYR A 102 25.78 13.99 -5.06
N VAL A 103 26.04 13.77 -3.77
CA VAL A 103 27.00 14.58 -3.01
C VAL A 103 28.42 14.34 -3.52
N ASP A 104 28.80 13.07 -3.72
CA ASP A 104 30.14 12.68 -4.16
C ASP A 104 30.47 13.22 -5.56
N HIS A 105 29.45 13.34 -6.43
CA HIS A 105 29.57 13.90 -7.78
C HIS A 105 29.32 15.43 -7.84
N ASN A 106 29.12 16.10 -6.70
CA ASN A 106 28.80 17.53 -6.60
C ASN A 106 27.52 17.95 -7.38
N GLU A 107 26.56 17.04 -7.51
CA GLU A 107 25.30 17.24 -8.23
C GLU A 107 24.18 17.78 -7.31
N MET A 108 24.40 18.97 -6.74
CA MET A 108 23.49 19.55 -5.74
C MET A 108 22.02 19.65 -6.19
N LYS A 109 21.76 19.88 -7.49
CA LYS A 109 20.40 19.93 -8.05
C LYS A 109 19.69 18.57 -7.93
N ASN A 110 20.40 17.47 -8.16
CA ASN A 110 19.84 16.12 -8.09
C ASN A 110 19.71 15.67 -6.64
N PHE A 111 20.63 16.04 -5.76
CA PHE A 111 20.52 15.86 -4.31
C PHE A 111 19.21 16.44 -3.75
N PHE A 112 18.93 17.72 -4.03
CA PHE A 112 17.67 18.35 -3.57
C PHE A 112 16.43 17.71 -4.18
N LYS A 113 16.50 17.25 -5.44
CA LYS A 113 15.40 16.54 -6.10
C LYS A 113 15.12 15.19 -5.43
N ALA A 114 16.15 14.43 -5.07
CA ALA A 114 16.04 13.12 -4.41
C ALA A 114 15.48 13.24 -2.98
N ILE A 115 15.96 14.21 -2.19
CA ILE A 115 15.40 14.50 -0.86
C ILE A 115 13.91 14.83 -0.95
N LYS A 116 13.54 15.70 -1.88
CA LYS A 116 12.13 16.08 -2.08
C LYS A 116 11.26 14.90 -2.49
N ALA A 117 11.82 13.93 -3.22
CA ALA A 117 11.11 12.71 -3.59
C ALA A 117 10.86 11.78 -2.38
N MET A 118 11.79 11.71 -1.41
CA MET A 118 11.62 10.88 -0.20
C MET A 118 10.51 11.36 0.72
N TYR A 119 10.37 12.67 0.91
CA TYR A 119 9.34 13.23 1.81
C TYR A 119 7.96 13.40 1.14
N GLY A 120 7.85 13.11 -0.16
CA GLY A 120 6.62 13.30 -0.93
C GLY A 120 6.25 14.79 -1.14
N PRO A 121 5.01 15.09 -1.56
CA PRO A 121 4.53 16.46 -1.65
C PRO A 121 4.67 17.15 -0.30
N CYS A 122 5.54 18.15 -0.21
CA CYS A 122 5.66 18.98 0.98
C CYS A 122 4.29 19.60 1.26
N ILE A 123 3.64 19.14 2.32
CA ILE A 123 2.41 19.74 2.83
C ILE A 123 2.84 21.10 3.35
N LYS A 124 2.74 22.12 2.49
CA LYS A 124 2.87 23.50 2.94
C LYS A 124 1.71 23.72 3.89
N GLY A 125 1.96 23.61 5.19
CA GLY A 125 1.01 24.05 6.18
C GLY A 125 0.66 25.48 5.83
N THR A 126 -0.61 25.73 5.50
CA THR A 126 -1.09 27.10 5.34
C THR A 126 -0.90 27.75 6.69
N ALA A 127 0.13 28.58 6.82
CA ALA A 127 0.34 29.37 8.01
C ALA A 127 -0.91 30.24 8.19
N PRO A 128 -1.57 30.23 9.37
CA PRO A 128 -2.64 31.17 9.65
C PRO A 128 -2.12 32.58 9.39
N ARG A 129 -2.86 33.38 8.62
CA ARG A 129 -2.52 34.79 8.45
C ARG A 129 -2.75 35.47 9.80
N LEU A 130 -1.65 35.77 10.49
CA LEU A 130 -1.70 36.54 11.73
C LEU A 130 -1.91 38.02 11.39
N SER A 131 -2.88 38.64 12.06
CA SER A 131 -2.99 40.10 12.18
C SER A 131 -1.80 40.65 13.00
N SER A 132 -1.48 41.95 12.89
CA SER A 132 -0.37 42.55 13.64
C SER A 132 -0.58 42.54 15.17
N ASP A 133 -1.80 42.25 15.62
CA ASP A 133 -2.19 42.11 17.03
C ASP A 133 -2.16 40.65 17.54
N GLY A 134 -1.74 39.69 16.70
CA GLY A 134 -1.61 38.28 17.10
C GLY A 134 -2.92 37.49 17.13
N SER A 135 -4.05 38.07 16.73
CA SER A 135 -5.31 37.33 16.58
C SER A 135 -5.34 36.54 15.27
N THR A 136 -5.90 35.33 15.32
CA THR A 136 -6.04 34.43 14.14
C THR A 136 -7.27 34.84 13.33
N LEU A 137 -7.11 35.06 12.03
CA LEU A 137 -8.23 35.25 11.07
C LEU A 137 -8.81 33.92 10.62
#